data_AF-A0ABD7U6S2-F1
#
_entry.id   AF-A0ABD7U6S2-F1
#
_cell.length_a   1.000
_cell.length_b   1.000
_cell.length_c   1.000
_cell.angle_alpha   90.00
_cell.angle_beta   90.00
_cell.angle_gamma   90.00
#
_symmetry.space_group_name_H-M   'P 1'
#
loop_
_entity.id
_entity.type
_entity.pdbx_description
1 polymer ?
#
loop_
_entity_poly.entity_id
_entity_poly.type
_entity_poly.pdbx_seq_one_letter_code
_entity_poly.pdbx_strand_id
1 'polypeptide(L)' 'MAEMAESLISLTFLKRRMMSSEETVGGPVDVAIISKSDGFVWIKRKHYFQPDLNHHFFSNYYIK' A
#
# COMPACT_ATOMS: atom_id res chain seq x y z
N MET A 1 13.60 7.28 1.62
CA MET A 1 13.57 5.99 2.37
C MET A 1 12.39 5.09 1.98
N ALA A 2 11.15 5.59 1.89
CA ALA A 2 10.01 4.73 1.52
C ALA A 2 10.14 4.04 0.15
N GLU A 3 10.71 4.69 -0.85
CA GLU A 3 10.92 4.11 -2.19
C GLU A 3 11.90 2.91 -2.17
N MET A 4 12.91 2.98 -1.30
CA MET A 4 13.86 1.89 -1.10
C MET A 4 13.19 0.71 -0.37
N ALA A 5 12.32 1.00 0.62
CA ALA A 5 11.51 -0.01 1.29
C ALA A 5 10.53 -0.71 0.32
N GLU A 6 9.89 0.05 -0.57
CA GLU A 6 9.02 -0.49 -1.62
C GLU A 6 9.79 -1.43 -2.56
N SER A 7 10.98 -1.02 -2.98
CA SER A 7 11.82 -1.80 -3.90
C SER A 7 12.23 -3.13 -3.27
N LEU A 8 12.59 -3.14 -1.99
CA LEU A 8 12.95 -4.37 -1.25
C LEU A 8 11.75 -5.31 -1.07
N ILE A 9 10.56 -4.76 -0.78
CA ILE A 9 9.33 -5.56 -0.69
C ILE A 9 8.98 -6.16 -2.06
N SER A 10 9.10 -5.37 -3.13
CA SER A 10 8.83 -5.82 -4.51
C SER A 10 9.80 -6.93 -4.96
N LEU A 11 11.08 -6.81 -4.63
CA LEU A 11 12.09 -7.84 -4.88
C LEU A 11 11.80 -9.12 -4.08
N THR A 12 11.39 -8.98 -2.83
CA THR A 12 11.03 -10.12 -1.97
C THR A 12 9.79 -10.84 -2.50
N PHE A 13 8.79 -10.08 -2.95
CA PHE A 13 7.60 -10.61 -3.61
C PHE A 13 7.98 -11.38 -4.89
N LEU A 14 8.78 -10.77 -5.78
CA LEU A 14 9.23 -11.41 -7.02
C LEU A 14 10.00 -12.71 -6.75
N LYS A 15 10.91 -12.68 -5.77
CA LYS A 15 11.69 -13.85 -5.36
C LYS A 15 10.80 -14.98 -4.86
N ARG A 16 9.79 -14.69 -4.03
CA ARG A 16 8.84 -15.70 -3.52
C ARG A 16 7.98 -16.31 -4.63
N ARG A 17 7.47 -15.47 -5.53
CA ARG A 17 6.70 -15.92 -6.70
C ARG A 17 7.49 -16.89 -7.59
N MET A 18 8.79 -16.62 -7.77
CA MET A 18 9.68 -17.50 -8.56
C MET A 18 10.04 -18.80 -7.84
N MET A 19 10.13 -18.77 -6.50
CA MET A 19 10.53 -19.95 -5.71
C MET A 19 9.38 -20.90 -5.38
N SER A 20 8.15 -20.61 -5.83
CA SER A 20 6.94 -21.40 -5.56
C SER A 20 6.76 -21.73 -4.06
N SER A 21 7.24 -20.86 -3.18
CA SER A 21 7.09 -20.93 -1.73
C SER A 21 5.86 -20.12 -1.29
N GLU A 22 5.30 -20.43 -0.12
CA GLU A 22 4.13 -19.72 0.42
C GLU A 22 4.33 -18.18 0.38
N GLU A 23 3.43 -17.50 -0.33
CA GLU A 23 3.44 -16.04 -0.49
C GLU A 23 3.11 -15.36 0.85
N THR A 24 4.12 -15.15 1.69
CA THR A 24 3.96 -14.49 3.00
C THR A 24 3.80 -12.96 2.89
N VAL A 25 4.09 -12.39 1.72
CA VAL A 25 3.61 -11.08 1.27
C VAL A 25 3.07 -11.29 -0.13
N GLY A 26 1.79 -11.00 -0.35
CA GLY A 26 1.11 -11.25 -1.62
C GLY A 26 -0.05 -10.29 -1.82
N GLY A 27 -0.29 -9.92 -3.07
CA GLY A 27 -1.35 -9.00 -3.46
C GLY A 27 -0.98 -7.50 -3.31
N PRO A 28 -2.00 -6.63 -3.21
CA PRO A 28 -1.84 -5.21 -2.97
C PRO A 28 -0.89 -4.79 -1.84
N VAL A 29 0.15 -4.01 -2.14
CA VAL A 29 1.05 -3.41 -1.13
C VAL A 29 0.72 -1.93 -0.94
N ASP A 30 0.47 -1.54 0.31
CA ASP A 30 0.35 -0.15 0.75
C ASP A 30 1.56 0.22 1.62
N VAL A 31 2.05 1.46 1.49
CA VAL A 31 3.25 1.97 2.18
C VAL A 31 2.93 3.27 2.90
N ALA A 32 3.17 3.29 4.21
CA ALA A 32 3.09 4.48 5.06
C ALA A 32 4.42 4.75 5.77
N ILE A 33 4.68 6.02 6.07
CA ILE A 33 5.75 6.47 6.95
C ILE A 33 5.11 7.03 8.22
N ILE A 34 5.72 6.75 9.38
CA ILE A 34 5.40 7.40 10.65
C ILE A 34 6.64 8.11 11.13
N SER A 35 6.59 9.44 11.23
CA SER A 35 7.67 10.27 11.77
C SER A 35 7.16 11.13 12.92
N LYS A 36 8.08 11.61 13.79
CA LYS A 36 7.73 12.53 14.88
C LYS A 36 7.32 13.92 14.38
N SER A 37 7.85 14.36 13.24
CA SER A 37 7.59 15.68 12.65
C SER A 37 6.29 15.71 11.85
N ASP A 38 6.05 14.68 11.05
CA ASP A 38 5.00 14.67 10.02
C ASP A 38 3.83 13.76 10.41
N GLY A 39 3.97 13.00 11.49
CA GLY A 39 2.97 12.04 11.93
C GLY A 39 2.87 10.86 10.96
N PHE A 40 1.66 10.31 10.84
CA PHE A 40 1.37 9.19 9.95
C PHE A 40 1.04 9.71 8.54
N VAL A 41 1.80 9.26 7.53
CA VAL A 41 1.64 9.69 6.13
C VAL A 41 1.64 8.47 5.21
N TRP A 42 0.59 8.34 4.39
CA TRP A 42 0.58 7.37 3.29
C TRP A 42 1.46 7.86 2.15
N ILE A 43 2.50 7.10 1.79
CA ILE A 43 3.36 7.39 0.63
C ILE A 43 2.78 6.77 -0.63
N LYS A 44 2.22 5.56 -0.50
CA LYS A 44 1.58 4.85 -1.59
C LYS A 44 0.43 4.05 -1.01
N ARG A 45 -0.79 4.48 -1.32
CA ARG A 45 -2.01 3.80 -0.90
C ARG A 45 -2.81 3.45 -2.13
N LYS A 46 -3.35 2.24 -2.18
CA LYS A 46 -4.32 1.88 -3.21
C LYS A 46 -5.58 2.69 -3.03
N HIS A 47 -5.75 3.68 -3.89
CA HIS A 47 -7.07 4.15 -4.24
C HIS A 47 -7.65 3.15 -5.24
N TYR A 48 -8.64 2.35 -4.80
CA TYR A 48 -9.37 1.41 -5.67
C TYR A 48 -9.92 2.08 -6.93
N PHE A 49 -10.18 3.38 -6.85
CA PHE A 49 -10.62 4.25 -7.93
C PHE A 49 -10.26 5.70 -7.57
N GLN A 50 -10.13 6.56 -8.58
CA GLN A 50 -10.06 8.00 -8.34
C GLN A 50 -11.33 8.46 -7.59
N PRO A 51 -11.22 9.42 -6.66
CA PRO A 51 -12.38 9.93 -5.93
C PRO A 51 -13.55 10.35 -6.82
N ASP A 52 -13.23 10.82 -8.02
CA ASP A 52 -14.18 11.26 -9.04
C ASP A 52 -14.99 10.12 -9.66
N LEU A 53 -14.46 8.89 -9.69
CA LEU A 53 -15.12 7.74 -10.30
C LEU A 53 -16.18 7.10 -9.39
N ASN A 54 -16.07 7.29 -8.07
CA ASN A 54 -17.03 6.75 -7.12
C ASN A 54 -17.04 7.58 -5.82
N HIS A 55 -17.57 8.80 -5.93
CA HIS A 55 -17.64 9.75 -4.84
C HIS A 55 -18.47 9.24 -3.65
N HIS A 56 -19.53 8.47 -3.92
CA HIS A 56 -20.42 7.91 -2.91
C HIS A 56 -19.71 6.95 -1.93
N PHE A 57 -18.65 6.27 -2.37
CA PHE A 57 -17.87 5.40 -1.49
C PHE A 57 -17.27 6.17 -0.31
N PHE A 58 -16.71 7.35 -0.55
CA PHE A 58 -16.07 8.17 0.49
C PHE A 58 -17.09 8.71 1.49
N SER A 59 -18.28 9.07 1.02
CA SER A 59 -19.36 9.54 1.90
C SER A 59 -19.90 8.43 2.81
N ASN A 60 -19.93 7.17 2.36
CA ASN A 60 -20.55 6.09 3.13
C ASN A 60 -19.58 5.36 4.07
N TYR A 61 -18.30 5.30 3.71
CA TYR A 61 -17.31 4.51 4.46
C TYR A 61 -16.56 5.28 5.55
N TYR A 62 -16.47 6.61 5.45
CA TYR A 62 -15.76 7.45 6.43
C TYR A 62 -16.69 8.16 7.43
N ILE A 63 -18.02 7.97 7.32
CA ILE A 63 -18.98 8.40 8.33
C ILE A 63 -19.17 7.26 9.33
N LYS A 64 -18.26 7.15 10.30
CA LYS A 64 -18.55 6.54 11.59
C LYS A 64 -17.65 7.14 12.67
#